data_AF-X0ZYA2-F1
#
_entry.id   AF-X0ZYA2-F1
#
_cell.length_a   1.000
_cell.length_b   1.000
_cell.length_c   1.000
_cell.angle_alpha   90.00
_cell.angle_beta   90.00
_cell.angle_gamma   90.00
#
_symmetry.space_group_name_H-M   'P 1'
#
loop_
_entity.id
_entity.type
_entity.pdbx_description
1 polymer ?
#
loop_
_entity_poly.entity_id
_entity_poly.type
_entity_poly.pdbx_seq_one_letter_code
_entity_poly.pdbx_strand_id
1 'polypeptide(L)'
;MVTGSECINKTDEQIIVLTLKNQDYYLCLMKRYEARLLNYILKISNINREDGEDILQEVFIKAYQNLNDFDLNFKFSNWIYSIAHNTTISAFRKKKVLPLT
;
A
#
# COMPACT_ATOMS: atom_id res chain seq x y z
N MET A 1 -20.88 7.49 -1.51
CA MET A 1 -19.41 7.59 -1.66
C MET A 1 -18.86 8.03 -0.32
N VAL A 2 -17.99 7.22 0.30
CA VAL A 2 -17.33 7.58 1.57
C VAL A 2 -16.60 8.92 1.37
N THR A 3 -17.07 9.95 2.05
CA THR A 3 -16.48 11.29 1.97
C THR A 3 -15.19 11.30 2.80
N GLY A 4 -14.15 11.97 2.30
CA GLY A 4 -12.83 11.99 2.94
C GLY A 4 -12.83 12.48 4.40
N SER A 5 -13.90 13.19 4.82
CA SER A 5 -14.12 13.66 6.18
C SER A 5 -14.43 12.55 7.20
N GLU A 6 -15.04 11.43 6.80
CA GLU A 6 -15.41 10.33 7.71
C GLU A 6 -14.20 9.57 8.27
N CYS A 7 -13.10 9.60 7.53
CA CYS A 7 -11.90 8.83 7.84
C CYS A 7 -10.82 9.61 8.57
N ILE A 8 -10.87 10.94 8.59
CA ILE A 8 -9.82 11.80 9.19
C ILE A 8 -9.67 11.54 10.70
N ASN A 9 -10.78 11.32 11.40
CA ASN A 9 -10.78 11.13 12.87
C ASN A 9 -10.69 9.66 13.32
N LYS A 10 -10.51 8.71 12.39
CA LYS A 10 -10.45 7.27 12.70
C LYS A 10 -9.03 6.75 12.68
N THR A 11 -8.71 5.85 13.61
CA THR A 11 -7.43 5.12 13.60
C THR A 11 -7.40 4.13 12.44
N ASP A 12 -6.21 3.66 12.08
CA ASP A 12 -6.06 2.72 10.97
C ASP A 12 -6.83 1.43 11.23
N GLU A 13 -6.79 0.92 12.47
CA GLU A 13 -7.49 -0.29 12.90
C GLU A 13 -9.01 -0.14 12.76
N GLN A 14 -9.54 1.02 13.13
CA GLN A 14 -10.97 1.31 12.97
C GLN A 14 -11.37 1.32 11.49
N ILE A 15 -10.54 1.88 10.61
CA ILE A 15 -10.81 1.92 9.18
C ILE A 15 -10.72 0.51 8.58
N ILE A 16 -9.80 -0.34 9.04
CA ILE A 16 -9.72 -1.76 8.61
C ILE A 16 -11.01 -2.50 8.97
N VAL A 17 -11.48 -2.37 10.21
CA VAL A 17 -12.74 -3.02 10.64
C VAL A 17 -13.94 -2.53 9.83
N LEU A 18 -13.97 -1.25 9.45
CA LEU A 18 -14.99 -0.71 8.55
C LEU A 18 -14.84 -1.23 7.12
N THR A 19 -13.60 -1.44 6.66
CA THR A 19 -13.31 -1.95 5.32
C THR A 19 -13.83 -3.38 5.13
N LEU A 20 -13.82 -4.19 6.19
CA LEU A 20 -14.41 -5.53 6.18
C LEU A 20 -15.94 -5.51 5.95
N LYS A 21 -16.62 -4.41 6.29
CA LYS A 21 -18.07 -4.24 6.09
C LYS A 21 -18.40 -3.51 4.80
N ASN A 22 -17.61 -2.50 4.45
CA ASN A 22 -17.73 -1.74 3.22
C ASN A 22 -16.34 -1.41 2.68
N GLN A 23 -16.05 -1.97 1.50
CA GLN A 23 -14.75 -1.85 0.84
C GLN A 23 -14.40 -0.41 0.43
N ASP A 24 -15.38 0.49 0.34
CA ASP A 24 -15.15 1.92 0.06
C ASP A 24 -14.21 2.59 1.09
N TYR A 25 -14.20 2.10 2.34
CA TYR A 25 -13.32 2.63 3.39
C TYR A 25 -11.84 2.34 3.14
N TYR A 26 -11.52 1.40 2.24
CA TYR A 26 -10.14 1.12 1.86
C TYR A 26 -9.45 2.33 1.19
N LEU A 27 -10.20 3.13 0.41
CA LEU A 27 -9.67 4.34 -0.22
C LEU A 27 -9.12 5.34 0.82
N CYS A 28 -9.67 5.32 2.04
CA CYS A 28 -9.17 6.18 3.10
C CYS A 28 -7.78 5.74 3.60
N LEU A 29 -7.53 4.44 3.70
CA LEU A 29 -6.20 3.90 4.01
C LEU A 29 -5.24 4.21 2.87
N MET A 30 -5.64 3.99 1.61
CA MET A 30 -4.82 4.31 0.44
C MET A 30 -4.36 5.77 0.48
N LYS A 31 -5.30 6.73 0.52
CA LYS A 31 -4.98 8.17 0.53
C LYS A 31 -4.07 8.58 1.69
N ARG A 32 -4.25 7.97 2.86
CA ARG A 32 -3.44 8.25 4.06
C ARG A 32 -1.97 7.80 3.90
N TYR A 33 -1.76 6.68 3.20
CA TYR A 33 -0.44 6.05 3.07
C TYR A 33 0.24 6.31 1.74
N GLU A 34 -0.48 6.74 0.70
CA GLU A 34 0.00 6.96 -0.67
C GLU A 34 1.31 7.76 -0.73
N ALA A 35 1.31 9.00 -0.23
CA ALA A 35 2.50 9.85 -0.28
C ALA A 35 3.69 9.28 0.52
N ARG A 36 3.42 8.61 1.65
CA ARG A 36 4.46 8.05 2.52
C ARG A 36 5.09 6.80 1.92
N LEU A 37 4.27 5.93 1.33
CA LEU A 37 4.72 4.72 0.65
C LEU A 37 5.43 5.05 -0.65
N LEU A 38 4.91 5.99 -1.45
CA LEU A 38 5.58 6.43 -2.68
C LEU A 38 6.99 6.96 -2.36
N ASN A 39 7.11 7.88 -1.41
CA ASN A 39 8.41 8.41 -0.98
C ASN A 39 9.35 7.30 -0.48
N TYR A 40 8.82 6.33 0.27
CA TYR A 40 9.61 5.20 0.75
C TYR A 40 10.10 4.32 -0.40
N ILE A 41 9.20 3.95 -1.33
CA ILE A 41 9.52 3.17 -2.52
C ILE A 41 10.63 3.90 -3.28
N LEU A 42 10.43 5.16 -3.66
CA LEU A 42 11.41 5.96 -4.41
C LEU A 42 12.77 6.04 -3.69
N LYS A 43 12.78 6.16 -2.36
CA LYS A 43 14.01 6.22 -1.57
C LYS A 43 14.81 4.91 -1.58
N ILE A 44 14.15 3.75 -1.49
CA ILE A 44 14.84 2.45 -1.46
C ILE A 44 15.20 1.90 -2.84
N SER A 45 14.54 2.44 -3.88
CA SER A 45 14.60 1.97 -5.26
C SER A 45 15.44 2.86 -6.17
N ASN A 46 15.46 4.16 -5.89
CA ASN A 46 16.13 5.19 -6.68
C ASN A 46 15.70 5.19 -8.18
N ILE A 47 14.40 4.97 -8.43
CA ILE A 47 13.76 5.01 -9.76
C ILE A 47 13.03 6.34 -9.98
N ASN A 48 12.53 6.53 -11.20
CA ASN A 48 11.68 7.67 -11.51
C ASN A 48 10.33 7.56 -10.79
N ARG A 49 9.59 8.67 -10.75
CA ARG A 49 8.31 8.73 -10.05
C ARG A 49 7.26 7.79 -10.64
N GLU A 50 7.20 7.69 -11.96
CA GLU A 50 6.24 6.87 -12.71
C GLU A 50 6.36 5.38 -12.36
N ASP A 51 7.58 4.82 -12.43
CA ASP A 51 7.85 3.44 -12.01
C ASP A 51 7.50 3.23 -10.52
N GLY A 52 7.71 4.25 -9.69
CA GLY A 52 7.36 4.21 -8.27
C GLY A 52 5.85 4.18 -8.03
N GLU A 53 5.08 4.91 -8.84
CA GLU A 53 3.61 4.94 -8.80
C GLU A 53 3.03 3.59 -9.27
N ASP A 54 3.64 2.95 -10.27
CA ASP A 54 3.27 1.59 -10.70
C ASP A 54 3.48 0.56 -9.58
N ILE A 55 4.64 0.60 -8.91
CA ILE A 55 4.91 -0.27 -7.76
C ILE A 55 3.93 0.02 -6.62
N LEU A 56 3.63 1.30 -6.35
CA LEU A 56 2.69 1.69 -5.31
C LEU A 56 1.28 1.11 -5.57
N GLN A 57 0.83 1.12 -6.82
CA GLN A 57 -0.43 0.49 -7.21
C GLN A 57 -0.41 -1.01 -6.92
N GLU A 58 0.66 -1.72 -7.30
CA GLU A 58 0.81 -3.15 -6.98
C GLU A 58 0.77 -3.42 -5.46
N VAL A 59 1.42 -2.57 -4.66
CA VAL A 59 1.42 -2.66 -3.20
C VAL A 59 0.01 -2.57 -2.66
N PHE A 60 -0.76 -1.60 -3.14
CA PHE A 60 -2.14 -1.41 -2.71
C PHE A 60 -3.07 -2.55 -3.16
N ILE A 61 -2.87 -3.12 -4.34
CA ILE A 61 -3.64 -4.29 -4.79
C ILE A 61 -3.35 -5.49 -3.88
N LYS A 62 -2.07 -5.76 -3.59
CA LYS A 62 -1.67 -6.86 -2.69
C LYS A 62 -2.17 -6.63 -1.27
N ALA A 63 -2.06 -5.41 -0.76
CA ALA A 63 -2.58 -5.06 0.56
C ALA A 63 -4.09 -5.31 0.63
N TYR A 64 -4.85 -4.93 -0.40
CA TYR A 64 -6.29 -5.19 -0.46
C TYR A 64 -6.61 -6.68 -0.47
N GLN A 65 -5.91 -7.47 -1.28
CA GLN A 65 -6.10 -8.92 -1.38
C GLN A 65 -5.84 -9.66 -0.06
N ASN A 66 -4.85 -9.20 0.71
CA ASN A 66 -4.47 -9.82 1.98
C ASN A 66 -5.10 -9.13 3.20
N LEU A 67 -5.94 -8.10 2.99
CA LEU A 67 -6.52 -7.32 4.09
C LEU A 67 -7.51 -8.16 4.92
N ASN A 68 -8.21 -9.10 4.28
CA ASN A 68 -9.17 -9.97 4.96
C ASN A 68 -8.51 -10.90 5.98
N ASP A 69 -7.26 -11.28 5.73
CA ASP A 69 -6.45 -12.15 6.61
C ASP A 69 -5.53 -11.34 7.54
N PHE A 70 -5.64 -10.01 7.55
CA PHE A 70 -4.79 -9.16 8.36
C PHE A 70 -5.14 -9.30 9.85
N ASP A 71 -4.14 -9.68 10.65
CA ASP A 71 -4.27 -9.74 12.11
C ASP A 71 -4.17 -8.34 12.72
N LEU A 72 -5.29 -7.88 13.29
CA LEU A 72 -5.46 -6.59 13.97
C LEU A 72 -4.56 -6.41 15.20
N ASN A 73 -3.90 -7.47 15.69
CA ASN A 73 -2.90 -7.37 16.76
C ASN A 73 -1.61 -6.67 16.30
N PHE A 74 -1.37 -6.60 14.98
CA PHE A 74 -0.22 -5.90 14.42
C PHE A 74 -0.59 -4.49 13.95
N LYS A 75 0.40 -3.57 13.99
CA LYS A 75 0.21 -2.23 13.43
C LYS A 75 0.13 -2.30 11.91
N PHE A 76 -0.96 -1.78 11.35
CA PHE A 76 -1.18 -1.73 9.90
C PHE A 76 -0.03 -1.05 9.16
N SER A 77 0.52 0.04 9.71
CA SER A 77 1.69 0.73 9.16
C SER A 77 2.85 -0.25 8.93
N ASN A 78 3.25 -1.03 9.93
CA ASN A 78 4.36 -1.98 9.79
C ASN A 78 4.08 -3.04 8.71
N TRP A 79 2.85 -3.52 8.64
CA TRP A 79 2.44 -4.53 7.67
C TRP A 79 2.46 -3.99 6.23
N ILE A 80 1.88 -2.82 5.98
CA ILE A 80 1.85 -2.23 4.63
C ILE A 80 3.24 -1.83 4.15
N TYR A 81 4.14 -1.39 5.04
CA TYR A 81 5.54 -1.15 4.70
C TYR A 81 6.29 -2.45 4.33
N SER A 82 5.94 -3.58 4.95
CA SER A 82 6.51 -4.88 4.59
C SER A 82 6.08 -5.32 3.20
N ILE A 83 4.81 -5.12 2.84
CA ILE A 83 4.30 -5.37 1.48
C ILE A 83 4.98 -4.45 0.47
N ALA A 84 5.13 -3.16 0.83
CA ALA A 84 5.82 -2.18 0.00
C ALA A 84 7.25 -2.61 -0.30
N HIS A 85 8.02 -2.92 0.75
CA HIS A 85 9.40 -3.37 0.61
C HIS A 85 9.52 -4.62 -0.26
N ASN A 86 8.73 -5.67 0.02
CA ASN A 86 8.76 -6.91 -0.74
C ASN A 86 8.39 -6.71 -2.21
N THR A 87 7.39 -5.88 -2.48
CA THR A 87 6.95 -5.58 -3.85
C THR A 87 7.99 -4.79 -4.61
N THR A 88 8.59 -3.76 -3.99
CA THR A 88 9.70 -3.02 -4.58
C THR A 88 10.85 -3.97 -4.91
N ILE A 89 11.37 -4.73 -3.93
CA ILE A 89 12.49 -5.67 -4.18
C ILE A 89 12.15 -6.68 -5.29
N SER A 90 10.91 -7.18 -5.34
CA SER A 90 10.46 -8.06 -6.42
C SER A 90 10.47 -7.38 -7.79
N ALA A 91 10.02 -6.12 -7.89
CA ALA A 91 10.03 -5.35 -9.13
C ALA A 91 11.47 -5.12 -9.64
N PHE A 92 12.41 -4.82 -8.73
CA PHE A 92 13.83 -4.70 -9.06
C PHE A 92 14.43 -6.00 -9.60
N ARG A 93 14.11 -7.12 -8.96
CA ARG A 93 14.56 -8.43 -9.42
C ARG A 93 14.05 -8.71 -10.83
N LYS A 94 12.77 -8.42 -11.13
CA LYS A 94 12.22 -8.58 -12.48
C LYS A 94 12.92 -7.70 -13.52
N LYS A 95 13.18 -6.41 -13.23
CA LYS A 95 13.92 -5.51 -14.14
C LYS A 95 15.33 -6.02 -14.45
N LYS A 96 16.02 -6.64 -13.48
CA LYS A 96 17.37 -7.19 -13.68
C LYS A 96 17.39 -8.50 -14.49
N VAL A 97 16.29 -9.25 -14.47
CA VAL A 97 16.18 -10.59 -15.11
C VAL A 97 15.59 -10.50 -16.53
N LEU A 98 15.04 -9.34 -16.92
CA LEU A 98 14.64 -9.08 -18.30
C LEU A 98 15.91 -8.97 -19.18
N PRO A 99 16.14 -9.90 -20.14
CA PRO A 99 17.19 -9.71 -21.12
C PRO A 99 16.83 -8.51 -21.98
N LEU A 100 17.68 -7.48 -21.97
CA LEU A 100 17.65 -6.42 -22.98
C LEU A 100 17.89 -7.11 -24.33
N THR A 101 16.81 -7.37 -25.06
CA THR A 101 16.84 -7.96 -26.40
C THR A 101 16.85 -6.86 -27.44
#